data_AF-A0AAD7EFT9-F1
#
_entry.id   AF-A0AAD7EFT9-F1
#
_cell.length_a   1.000
_cell.length_b   1.000
_cell.length_c   1.000
_cell.angle_alpha   90.00
_cell.angle_beta   90.00
_cell.angle_gamma   90.00
#
_symmetry.space_group_name_H-M   'P 1'
#
loop_
_entity.id
_entity.type
_entity.pdbx_description
1 polymer ?
#
loop_
_entity_poly.entity_id
_entity_poly.type
_entity_poly.pdbx_seq_one_letter_code
_entity_poly.pdbx_strand_id
1 'polypeptide(L)'
;MDQTSRKSKRTKSICCVCGAEQKNQLEKFRSCSGCKEKLGTRRYFCSRACQKTDWKTHREWCGSQDFWDYPNKPLLAAEANFERPTALRCQISLIDSSPDVLYSIAPGTDDAVRFKISDKMLNVSFRRVRDNAFTTRDPHSIAVLGQVLVTAVEGEAGSNTPMAQRITNLISQLEEEYDMLDIGDMVFDLLNEQMRDPSRHTGLQFLHQENMTNHPSDFWKSLARPLD
;
A
#
# COMPACT_ATOMS: atom_id res chain seq x y z
N MET A 1 23.07 32.31 23.63
CA MET A 1 22.42 30.99 23.44
C MET A 1 20.95 31.26 23.18
N ASP A 2 20.54 31.22 21.90
CA ASP A 2 19.22 31.65 21.45
C ASP A 2 18.32 30.42 21.29
N GLN A 3 17.35 30.24 22.20
CA GLN A 3 16.40 29.12 22.17
C GLN A 3 15.14 29.54 21.41
N THR A 4 15.18 29.44 20.08
CA THR A 4 13.97 29.67 19.27
C THR A 4 12.98 28.52 19.45
N SER A 5 11.94 28.75 20.25
CA SER A 5 10.81 27.83 20.44
C SER A 5 10.07 27.60 19.11
N ARG A 6 10.24 26.42 18.52
CA ARG A 6 9.49 26.01 17.32
C ARG A 6 8.03 25.79 17.68
N LYS A 7 7.16 26.76 17.34
CA LYS A 7 5.70 26.60 17.42
C LYS A 7 5.26 25.52 16.43
N SER A 8 4.99 24.31 16.94
CA SER A 8 4.38 23.23 16.15
C SER A 8 3.03 23.69 15.60
N LYS A 9 2.87 23.67 14.27
CA LYS A 9 1.59 23.95 13.60
C LYS A 9 0.60 22.87 14.01
N ARG A 10 -0.38 23.20 14.88
CA ARG A 10 -1.45 22.28 15.24
C ARG A 10 -2.32 22.03 14.00
N THR A 11 -2.39 20.79 13.55
CA THR A 11 -3.34 20.36 12.51
C THR A 11 -4.77 20.47 13.05
N LYS A 12 -5.65 21.08 12.26
CA LYS A 12 -7.09 21.17 12.59
C LYS A 12 -7.70 19.77 12.56
N SER A 13 -8.53 19.46 13.55
CA SER A 13 -9.29 18.19 13.59
C SER A 13 -10.60 18.35 12.81
N ILE A 14 -10.87 17.41 11.90
CA ILE A 14 -12.06 17.41 11.02
C ILE A 14 -12.86 16.13 11.28
N CYS A 15 -14.19 16.23 11.33
CA CYS A 15 -15.06 15.09 11.56
C CYS A 15 -15.08 14.19 10.33
N CYS A 16 -14.76 12.90 10.49
CA CYS A 16 -14.70 11.94 9.39
C CYS A 16 -16.04 11.67 8.71
N VAL A 17 -17.17 12.07 9.32
CA VAL A 17 -18.51 11.80 8.79
C VAL A 17 -19.17 13.04 8.19
N CYS A 18 -19.20 14.15 8.94
CA CYS A 18 -19.91 15.36 8.50
C CYS A 18 -18.99 16.49 8.01
N GLY A 19 -17.67 16.30 8.04
CA GLY A 19 -16.71 17.32 7.61
C GLY A 19 -16.61 18.56 8.50
N ALA A 20 -17.33 18.62 9.63
CA ALA A 20 -17.24 19.75 10.54
C ALA A 20 -15.80 19.94 11.05
N GLU A 21 -15.29 21.17 10.98
CA GLU A 21 -14.01 21.56 11.58
C GLU A 21 -14.16 21.89 13.06
N GLN A 22 -13.18 21.52 13.88
CA GLN A 22 -13.11 21.93 15.28
C GLN A 22 -12.85 23.44 15.38
N LYS A 23 -13.89 24.22 15.73
CA LYS A 23 -13.84 25.69 15.72
C LYS A 23 -13.04 26.29 16.88
N ASN A 24 -13.03 25.62 18.04
CA ASN A 24 -12.34 26.11 19.24
C ASN A 24 -11.72 24.93 20.02
N GLN A 25 -10.78 25.24 20.94
CA GLN A 25 -10.12 24.19 21.75
C GLN A 25 -11.03 23.60 22.84
N LEU A 26 -12.17 24.25 23.13
CA LEU A 26 -13.11 23.83 24.16
C LEU A 26 -14.01 22.68 23.66
N GLU A 27 -14.41 22.71 22.40
CA GLU A 27 -15.15 21.65 21.71
C GLU A 27 -14.19 20.53 21.32
N LYS A 28 -13.92 19.62 22.25
CA LYS A 28 -13.05 18.47 21.96
C LYS A 28 -13.79 17.47 21.07
N PHE A 29 -13.32 17.33 19.83
CA PHE A 29 -13.71 16.20 19.00
C PHE A 29 -13.28 14.90 19.68
N ARG A 30 -14.11 13.87 19.58
CA ARG A 30 -13.82 12.54 20.08
C ARG A 30 -12.90 11.84 19.09
N SER A 31 -11.90 11.11 19.57
CA SER A 31 -11.05 10.27 18.73
C SER A 31 -11.30 8.79 19.01
N CYS A 32 -11.23 7.93 17.98
CA CYS A 32 -11.22 6.49 18.21
C CYS A 32 -9.94 6.09 18.95
N SER A 33 -10.07 5.46 20.13
CA SER A 33 -8.91 4.97 20.90
C SER A 33 -8.17 3.88 20.16
N GLY A 34 -8.89 2.94 19.53
CA GLY A 34 -8.30 1.87 18.72
C GLY A 34 -7.38 2.39 17.62
N CYS A 35 -7.84 3.34 16.79
CA CYS A 35 -6.98 3.93 15.76
C CYS A 35 -5.79 4.68 16.36
N LYS A 36 -6.02 5.44 17.44
CA LYS A 36 -4.97 6.25 18.07
C LYS A 36 -3.85 5.37 18.60
N GLU A 37 -4.21 4.31 19.31
CA GLU A 37 -3.26 3.40 19.95
C GLU A 37 -2.58 2.49 18.94
N LYS A 38 -3.34 1.95 17.98
CA LYS A 38 -2.85 0.89 17.11
C LYS A 38 -2.36 1.35 15.72
N LEU A 39 -2.89 2.44 15.15
CA LEU A 39 -2.40 3.01 13.85
C LEU A 39 -1.51 4.23 14.02
N GLY A 40 -1.46 4.81 15.22
CA GLY A 40 -0.89 6.14 15.42
C GLY A 40 -1.60 7.23 14.60
N THR A 41 -2.80 6.96 14.08
CA THR A 41 -3.63 7.93 13.36
C THR A 41 -4.88 8.25 14.19
N ARG A 42 -5.37 9.49 14.08
CA ARG A 42 -6.55 9.93 14.82
C ARG A 42 -7.71 10.16 13.86
N ARG A 43 -8.70 9.26 13.89
CA ARG A 43 -10.03 9.55 13.35
C ARG A 43 -10.80 10.38 14.37
N TYR A 44 -11.30 11.53 13.94
CA TYR A 44 -12.03 12.45 14.80
C TYR A 44 -13.52 12.49 14.46
N PHE A 45 -14.34 12.64 15.50
CA PHE A 45 -15.80 12.73 15.40
C PHE A 45 -16.29 13.90 16.24
N CYS A 46 -17.14 14.75 15.66
CA CYS A 46 -17.75 15.86 16.39
C CYS A 46 -18.76 15.37 17.45
N SER A 47 -19.34 14.18 17.27
CA SER A 47 -20.36 13.61 18.16
C SER A 47 -20.29 12.08 18.21
N ARG A 48 -20.95 11.50 19.22
CA ARG A 48 -21.12 10.03 19.31
C ARG A 48 -22.03 9.50 18.20
N ALA A 49 -22.92 10.32 17.66
CA ALA A 49 -23.75 9.95 16.51
C ALA A 49 -22.88 9.73 15.27
N CYS A 50 -22.00 10.68 14.93
CA CYS A 50 -21.04 10.51 13.82
C CYS A 50 -20.15 9.28 14.02
N GLN A 51 -19.63 9.06 15.23
CA GLN A 51 -18.83 7.85 15.50
C GLN A 51 -19.63 6.56 15.25
N LYS A 52 -20.89 6.49 15.68
CA LYS A 52 -21.74 5.30 15.46
C LYS A 52 -22.10 5.11 13.98
N THR A 53 -22.28 6.19 13.23
CA THR A 53 -22.52 6.15 11.79
C THR A 53 -21.31 5.57 11.06
N ASP A 54 -20.10 6.05 11.39
CA ASP A 54 -18.85 5.51 10.84
C ASP A 54 -18.58 4.09 11.32
N TRP A 55 -19.03 3.72 12.54
CA TRP A 55 -18.68 2.44 13.18
C TRP A 55 -18.98 1.20 12.31
N LYS A 56 -20.03 1.25 11.48
CA LYS A 56 -20.41 0.10 10.63
C LYS A 56 -19.29 -0.30 9.67
N THR A 57 -18.65 0.67 9.01
CA THR A 57 -17.54 0.48 8.07
C THR A 57 -16.19 0.55 8.80
N HIS A 58 -16.07 1.44 9.78
CA HIS A 58 -14.86 1.63 10.58
C HIS A 58 -14.42 0.38 11.34
N ARG A 59 -15.36 -0.42 11.85
CA ARG A 59 -15.04 -1.59 12.69
C ARG A 59 -14.34 -2.71 11.92
N GLU A 60 -14.52 -2.78 10.61
CA GLU A 60 -13.96 -3.84 9.76
C GLU A 60 -12.44 -3.84 9.82
N TRP A 61 -11.83 -2.66 9.92
CA TRP A 61 -10.37 -2.51 10.07
C TRP A 61 -9.96 -2.04 11.47
N CYS A 62 -10.76 -1.21 12.17
CA CYS A 62 -10.38 -0.76 13.51
C CYS A 62 -10.55 -1.83 14.60
N GLY A 63 -11.37 -2.86 14.35
CA GLY A 63 -11.69 -3.92 15.30
C GLY A 63 -11.04 -5.26 14.97
N SER A 64 -10.69 -5.51 13.71
CA SER A 64 -10.17 -6.82 13.29
C SER A 64 -8.77 -7.07 13.82
N GLN A 65 -8.64 -8.07 14.70
CA GLN A 65 -7.36 -8.49 15.26
C GLN A 65 -6.37 -8.88 14.16
N ASP A 66 -6.88 -9.47 13.07
CA ASP A 66 -6.11 -9.84 11.88
C ASP A 66 -5.52 -8.62 11.15
N PHE A 67 -6.21 -7.47 11.19
CA PHE A 67 -5.69 -6.21 10.63
C PHE A 67 -4.55 -5.64 11.50
N TRP A 68 -4.60 -5.90 12.81
CA TRP A 68 -3.65 -5.35 13.78
C TRP A 68 -2.36 -6.16 13.92
N ASP A 69 -2.44 -7.47 13.74
CA ASP A 69 -1.28 -8.36 13.78
C ASP A 69 -0.51 -8.41 12.44
N TYR A 70 -1.07 -7.80 11.39
CA TYR A 70 -0.52 -7.80 10.02
C TYR A 70 0.92 -7.26 9.89
N PRO A 71 1.34 -6.17 10.55
CA PRO A 71 2.73 -5.71 10.42
C PRO A 71 3.74 -6.55 11.21
N ASN A 72 3.30 -7.51 12.05
CA ASN A 72 4.18 -8.27 12.95
C ASN A 72 4.18 -9.77 12.71
N LYS A 73 3.36 -10.30 11.80
CA LYS A 73 3.49 -11.71 11.40
C LYS A 73 4.75 -11.81 10.53
N PRO A 74 5.80 -12.52 10.98
CA PRO A 74 7.00 -12.66 10.17
C PRO A 74 6.61 -13.28 8.84
N LEU A 75 7.16 -12.76 7.74
CA LEU A 75 7.06 -13.38 6.41
C LEU A 75 7.60 -14.82 6.38
N LEU A 76 8.12 -15.33 7.50
CA LEU A 76 8.91 -16.56 7.63
C LEU A 76 8.12 -17.86 7.52
N ALA A 77 6.80 -17.87 7.70
CA ALA A 77 6.01 -19.09 7.48
C ALA A 77 5.35 -19.05 6.10
N ALA A 78 6.01 -19.63 5.10
CA ALA A 78 5.30 -20.07 3.90
C ALA A 78 4.19 -21.05 4.32
N GLU A 79 3.09 -21.11 3.58
CA GLU A 79 2.14 -22.20 3.78
C GLU A 79 2.86 -23.53 3.57
N ALA A 80 2.46 -24.58 4.30
CA ALA A 80 3.21 -25.84 4.41
C ALA A 80 3.51 -26.54 3.06
N ASN A 81 2.90 -26.11 1.96
CA ASN A 81 3.01 -26.69 0.63
C ASN A 81 3.67 -25.78 -0.41
N PHE A 82 4.11 -24.56 -0.05
CA PHE A 82 4.77 -23.65 -0.99
C PHE A 82 6.27 -23.54 -0.67
N GLU A 83 7.09 -24.26 -1.44
CA GLU A 83 8.52 -24.00 -1.43
C GLU A 83 8.81 -22.74 -2.24
N ARG A 84 9.31 -21.71 -1.56
CA ARG A 84 9.67 -20.44 -2.20
C ARG A 84 10.89 -20.62 -3.10
N PRO A 85 10.86 -20.16 -4.36
CA PRO A 85 12.06 -20.08 -5.20
C PRO A 85 13.17 -19.23 -4.58
N THR A 86 14.43 -19.48 -4.98
CA THR A 86 15.59 -18.74 -4.45
C THR A 86 15.46 -17.24 -4.67
N ALA A 87 15.00 -16.81 -5.86
CA ALA A 87 14.78 -15.40 -6.17
C ALA A 87 13.81 -14.73 -5.17
N LEU A 88 12.68 -15.38 -4.84
CA LEU A 88 11.73 -14.85 -3.87
C LEU A 88 12.30 -14.79 -2.44
N ARG A 89 13.12 -15.78 -2.04
CA ARG A 89 13.82 -15.73 -0.74
C ARG A 89 14.79 -14.54 -0.68
N CYS A 90 15.51 -14.26 -1.77
CA CYS A 90 16.38 -13.09 -1.88
C CYS A 90 15.58 -11.79 -1.76
N GLN A 91 14.43 -11.69 -2.44
CA GLN A 91 13.56 -10.54 -2.38
C GLN A 91 13.02 -10.28 -0.96
N ILE A 92 12.58 -11.32 -0.26
CA ILE A 92 12.15 -11.23 1.14
C ILE A 92 13.29 -10.74 2.02
N SER A 93 14.50 -11.28 1.87
CA SER A 93 15.69 -10.87 2.63
C SER A 93 16.04 -9.39 2.43
N LEU A 94 15.91 -8.88 1.20
CA LEU A 94 16.13 -7.46 0.89
C LEU A 94 15.11 -6.55 1.60
N ILE A 95 13.84 -6.95 1.60
CA ILE A 95 12.75 -6.24 2.28
C ILE A 95 12.95 -6.26 3.80
N ASP A 96 13.28 -7.43 4.38
CA ASP A 96 13.51 -7.57 5.82
C ASP A 96 14.69 -6.72 6.29
N SER A 97 15.68 -6.50 5.42
CA SER A 97 16.84 -5.64 5.70
C SER A 97 16.53 -4.14 5.58
N SER A 98 15.42 -3.75 4.95
CA SER A 98 15.05 -2.36 4.68
C SER A 98 13.55 -2.12 4.94
N PRO A 99 13.13 -1.81 6.19
CA PRO A 99 11.71 -1.80 6.58
C PRO A 99 10.85 -0.72 5.90
N ASP A 100 11.49 0.26 5.25
CA ASP A 100 10.86 1.32 4.48
C ASP A 100 10.65 0.94 3.00
N VAL A 101 11.28 -0.14 2.52
CA VAL A 101 11.13 -0.68 1.16
C VAL A 101 10.03 -1.73 1.16
N LEU A 102 9.08 -1.60 0.23
CA LEU A 102 7.99 -2.56 0.10
C LEU A 102 8.29 -3.67 -0.89
N TYR A 103 9.09 -3.36 -1.92
CA TYR A 103 9.54 -4.28 -2.95
C TYR A 103 10.77 -3.68 -3.65
N SER A 104 11.69 -4.52 -4.14
CA SER A 104 12.83 -4.11 -4.96
C SER A 104 12.67 -4.65 -6.39
N ILE A 105 12.81 -3.80 -7.40
CA ILE A 105 12.77 -4.20 -8.82
C ILE A 105 14.20 -4.18 -9.36
N ALA A 106 14.59 -5.20 -10.13
CA ALA A 106 15.93 -5.45 -10.64
C ALA A 106 17.04 -5.38 -9.55
N PRO A 107 16.89 -6.12 -8.43
CA PRO A 107 17.84 -6.05 -7.33
C PRO A 107 19.26 -6.42 -7.79
N GLY A 108 20.26 -5.66 -7.32
CA GLY A 108 21.67 -5.91 -7.64
C GLY A 108 22.16 -5.29 -8.96
N THR A 109 21.32 -4.52 -9.64
CA THR A 109 21.70 -3.72 -10.82
C THR A 109 21.84 -2.24 -10.46
N ASP A 110 22.54 -1.46 -11.29
CA ASP A 110 22.62 -0.01 -11.14
C ASP A 110 21.25 0.68 -11.34
N ASP A 111 20.30 -0.03 -11.97
CA ASP A 111 18.93 0.41 -12.22
C ASP A 111 17.94 -0.11 -11.15
N ALA A 112 18.44 -0.60 -10.01
CA ALA A 112 17.57 -1.16 -8.97
C ALA A 112 16.61 -0.10 -8.41
N VAL A 113 15.31 -0.38 -8.51
CA VAL A 113 14.24 0.51 -8.02
C VAL A 113 13.72 0.01 -6.68
N ARG A 114 13.74 0.88 -5.66
CA ARG A 114 13.17 0.59 -4.34
C ARG A 114 11.77 1.16 -4.24
N PHE A 115 10.77 0.30 -4.38
CA PHE A 115 9.38 0.69 -4.35
C PHE A 115 8.92 1.04 -2.93
N LYS A 116 8.33 2.22 -2.77
CA LYS A 116 7.81 2.76 -1.50
C LYS A 116 6.44 3.37 -1.71
N ILE A 117 5.56 3.19 -0.74
CA ILE A 117 4.24 3.83 -0.72
C ILE A 117 4.14 4.73 0.50
N SER A 118 3.98 6.04 0.25
CA SER A 118 3.86 7.05 1.31
C SER A 118 2.47 7.07 1.96
N ASP A 119 1.41 6.76 1.20
CA ASP A 119 0.07 6.66 1.76
C ASP A 119 -0.07 5.42 2.65
N LYS A 120 -0.43 5.64 3.91
CA LYS A 120 -0.48 4.56 4.91
C LYS A 120 -1.50 3.48 4.57
N MET A 121 -2.65 3.85 4.03
CA MET A 121 -3.70 2.87 3.72
C MET A 121 -3.29 2.02 2.52
N LEU A 122 -2.74 2.64 1.48
CA LEU A 122 -2.22 1.93 0.32
C LEU A 122 -1.03 1.05 0.66
N ASN A 123 -0.17 1.49 1.58
CA ASN A 123 0.93 0.69 2.08
C ASN A 123 0.42 -0.60 2.75
N VAL A 124 -0.63 -0.49 3.58
CA VAL A 124 -1.28 -1.66 4.20
C VAL A 124 -1.90 -2.59 3.15
N SER A 125 -2.67 -2.05 2.19
CA SER A 125 -3.26 -2.85 1.12
C SER A 125 -2.21 -3.55 0.25
N PHE A 126 -1.10 -2.85 -0.05
CA PHE A 126 0.01 -3.41 -0.83
C PHE A 126 0.71 -4.54 -0.08
N ARG A 127 1.05 -4.33 1.20
CA ARG A 127 1.60 -5.40 2.05
C ARG A 127 0.66 -6.60 2.04
N ARG A 128 -0.65 -6.37 2.07
CA ARG A 128 -1.63 -7.45 2.02
C ARG A 128 -1.52 -8.34 0.78
N VAL A 129 -1.49 -7.72 -0.39
CA VAL A 129 -1.32 -8.43 -1.67
C VAL A 129 0.02 -9.14 -1.71
N ARG A 130 1.09 -8.40 -1.39
CA ARG A 130 2.46 -8.90 -1.45
C ARG A 130 2.66 -10.11 -0.56
N ASP A 131 2.25 -10.03 0.69
CA ASP A 131 2.46 -11.12 1.64
C ASP A 131 1.62 -12.33 1.23
N ASN A 132 0.38 -12.13 0.74
CA ASN A 132 -0.42 -13.21 0.19
C ASN A 132 0.29 -13.90 -1.00
N ALA A 133 0.85 -13.12 -1.93
CA ALA A 133 1.66 -13.66 -3.02
C ALA A 133 2.88 -14.44 -2.46
N PHE A 134 3.60 -13.89 -1.48
CA PHE A 134 4.80 -14.49 -0.88
C PHE A 134 4.53 -15.78 -0.10
N THR A 135 3.31 -15.96 0.44
CA THR A 135 2.97 -17.12 1.28
C THR A 135 2.20 -18.19 0.54
N THR A 136 1.35 -17.81 -0.42
CA THR A 136 0.37 -18.74 -1.05
C THR A 136 0.66 -19.02 -2.51
N ARG A 137 1.48 -18.21 -3.19
CA ARG A 137 1.65 -18.24 -4.65
C ARG A 137 0.31 -18.06 -5.39
N ASP A 138 -0.66 -17.36 -4.79
CA ASP A 138 -1.96 -17.08 -5.42
C ASP A 138 -1.77 -16.27 -6.72
N PRO A 139 -2.16 -16.82 -7.90
CA PRO A 139 -1.94 -16.16 -9.19
C PRO A 139 -2.56 -14.78 -9.28
N HIS A 140 -3.74 -14.60 -8.68
CA HIS A 140 -4.43 -13.30 -8.69
C HIS A 140 -3.65 -12.25 -7.89
N SER A 141 -3.17 -12.59 -6.69
CA SER A 141 -2.35 -11.69 -5.88
C SER A 141 -1.03 -11.35 -6.54
N ILE A 142 -0.39 -12.30 -7.23
CA ILE A 142 0.82 -12.06 -8.02
C ILE A 142 0.52 -11.09 -9.17
N ALA A 143 -0.57 -11.29 -9.91
CA ALA A 143 -0.96 -10.42 -11.00
C ALA A 143 -1.30 -8.99 -10.51
N VAL A 144 -2.00 -8.86 -9.38
CA VAL A 144 -2.26 -7.56 -8.75
C VAL A 144 -0.95 -6.90 -8.29
N LEU A 145 -0.03 -7.65 -7.69
CA LEU A 145 1.29 -7.15 -7.32
C LEU A 145 2.05 -6.62 -8.55
N GLY A 146 2.08 -7.40 -9.63
CA GLY A 146 2.71 -7.01 -10.89
C GLY A 146 2.09 -5.77 -11.52
N GLN A 147 0.76 -5.67 -11.56
CA GLN A 147 0.04 -4.48 -12.04
C GLN A 147 0.48 -3.21 -11.31
N VAL A 148 0.54 -3.27 -9.97
CA VAL A 148 0.95 -2.12 -9.14
C VAL A 148 2.39 -1.72 -9.42
N LEU A 149 3.28 -2.71 -9.52
CA LEU A 149 4.70 -2.47 -9.78
C LEU A 149 4.92 -1.88 -11.17
N VAL A 150 4.20 -2.34 -12.20
CA VAL A 150 4.26 -1.75 -13.55
C VAL A 150 3.87 -0.27 -13.51
N THR A 151 2.78 0.09 -12.85
CA THR A 151 2.38 1.51 -12.76
C THR A 151 3.36 2.34 -11.93
N ALA A 152 4.04 1.73 -10.95
CA ALA A 152 5.10 2.41 -10.21
C ALA A 152 6.32 2.72 -11.10
N VAL A 153 6.73 1.76 -11.92
CA VAL A 153 7.83 1.92 -12.89
C VAL A 153 7.50 3.04 -13.89
N GLU A 154 6.25 3.18 -14.31
CA GLU A 154 5.80 4.22 -15.27
C GLU A 154 5.98 5.63 -14.73
N GLY A 155 5.81 5.81 -13.42
CA GLY A 155 5.89 7.13 -12.79
C GLY A 155 7.31 7.59 -12.47
N GLU A 156 8.31 6.71 -12.54
CA GLU A 156 9.69 7.08 -12.25
C GLU A 156 10.35 7.81 -13.42
N ALA A 157 10.50 9.12 -13.27
CA ALA A 157 11.31 9.94 -14.16
C ALA A 157 12.82 9.74 -13.87
N GLY A 158 13.64 9.65 -14.92
CA GLY A 158 15.10 9.72 -14.81
C GLY A 158 15.87 8.41 -15.04
N SER A 159 15.20 7.30 -15.32
CA SER A 159 15.90 6.08 -15.77
C SER A 159 16.36 6.22 -17.23
N ASN A 160 17.60 5.82 -17.52
CA ASN A 160 18.12 5.71 -18.89
C ASN A 160 17.56 4.48 -19.63
N THR A 161 17.02 3.53 -18.89
CA THR A 161 16.50 2.28 -19.43
C THR A 161 15.10 2.51 -20.01
N PRO A 162 14.85 2.12 -21.28
CA PRO A 162 13.54 2.29 -21.90
C PRO A 162 12.42 1.67 -21.06
N MET A 163 11.29 2.37 -20.96
CA MET A 163 10.13 1.92 -20.17
C MET A 163 9.73 0.47 -20.46
N ALA A 164 9.66 0.11 -21.75
CA ALA A 164 9.33 -1.26 -22.17
C ALA A 164 10.32 -2.30 -21.61
N GLN A 165 11.62 -1.99 -21.63
CA GLN A 165 12.64 -2.87 -21.06
C GLN A 165 12.51 -3.01 -19.54
N ARG A 166 12.14 -1.92 -18.84
CA ARG A 166 11.91 -1.96 -17.38
C ARG A 166 10.72 -2.85 -17.03
N ILE A 167 9.63 -2.79 -17.81
CA ILE A 167 8.47 -3.68 -17.66
C ILE A 167 8.89 -5.13 -17.91
N THR A 168 9.61 -5.40 -19.01
CA THR A 168 10.10 -6.76 -19.31
C THR A 168 10.96 -7.31 -18.17
N ASN A 169 11.91 -6.52 -17.64
CA ASN A 169 12.75 -6.93 -16.53
C ASN A 169 11.93 -7.23 -15.26
N LEU A 170 10.92 -6.41 -14.97
CA LEU A 170 10.00 -6.64 -13.84
C LEU A 170 9.21 -7.93 -14.02
N ILE A 171 8.64 -8.18 -15.20
CA ILE A 171 7.89 -9.41 -15.47
C ILE A 171 8.81 -10.62 -15.32
N SER A 172 10.00 -10.63 -15.93
CA SER A 172 10.95 -11.73 -15.79
C SER A 172 11.38 -11.96 -14.33
N GLN A 173 11.55 -10.89 -13.54
CA GLN A 173 11.80 -11.04 -12.10
C GLN A 173 10.65 -11.74 -11.39
N LEU A 174 9.40 -11.34 -11.66
CA LEU A 174 8.23 -11.99 -11.05
C LEU A 174 8.14 -13.47 -11.49
N GLU A 175 8.40 -13.78 -12.75
CA GLU A 175 8.41 -15.15 -13.27
C GLU A 175 9.45 -16.01 -12.54
N GLU A 176 10.63 -15.48 -12.25
CA GLU A 176 11.67 -16.18 -11.49
C GLU A 176 11.32 -16.31 -9.99
N GLU A 177 10.77 -15.25 -9.38
CA GLU A 177 10.38 -15.24 -7.97
C GLU A 177 9.26 -16.24 -7.68
N TYR A 178 8.29 -16.36 -8.58
CA TYR A 178 7.13 -17.22 -8.39
C TYR A 178 7.16 -18.49 -9.22
N ASP A 179 8.19 -18.72 -10.04
CA ASP A 179 8.34 -19.88 -10.92
C ASP A 179 7.09 -20.08 -11.81
N MET A 180 6.54 -19.00 -12.36
CA MET A 180 5.32 -19.01 -13.19
C MET A 180 5.58 -18.27 -14.49
N LEU A 181 5.32 -18.91 -15.63
CA LEU A 181 5.65 -18.38 -16.97
C LEU A 181 4.57 -17.48 -17.59
N ASP A 182 3.39 -17.41 -16.98
CA ASP A 182 2.21 -16.70 -17.49
C ASP A 182 1.89 -15.42 -16.70
N ILE A 183 2.80 -14.96 -15.85
CA ILE A 183 2.61 -13.73 -15.06
C ILE A 183 2.47 -12.52 -15.98
N GLY A 184 3.25 -12.45 -17.06
CA GLY A 184 3.13 -11.38 -18.05
C GLY A 184 1.70 -11.25 -18.57
N ASP A 185 1.13 -12.35 -19.06
CA ASP A 185 -0.22 -12.38 -19.61
C ASP A 185 -1.26 -11.96 -18.56
N MET A 186 -1.17 -12.49 -17.33
CA MET A 186 -2.09 -12.11 -16.25
C MET A 186 -2.01 -10.63 -15.87
N VAL A 187 -0.81 -10.05 -15.82
CA VAL A 187 -0.62 -8.62 -15.53
C VAL A 187 -1.18 -7.77 -16.68
N PHE A 188 -0.92 -8.13 -17.93
CA PHE A 188 -1.45 -7.41 -19.09
C PHE A 188 -2.97 -7.52 -19.19
N ASP A 189 -3.57 -8.66 -18.85
CA ASP A 189 -5.02 -8.82 -18.80
C ASP A 189 -5.65 -7.87 -17.78
N LEU A 190 -5.09 -7.76 -16.57
CA LEU A 190 -5.57 -6.81 -15.55
C LEU A 190 -5.40 -5.35 -16.00
N LEU A 191 -4.28 -5.01 -16.65
CA LEU A 191 -4.06 -3.67 -17.22
C LEU A 191 -5.06 -3.37 -18.34
N ASN A 192 -5.31 -4.32 -19.23
CA ASN A 192 -6.27 -4.19 -20.32
C ASN A 192 -7.72 -4.08 -19.82
N GLU A 193 -8.09 -4.81 -18.77
CA GLU A 193 -9.38 -4.64 -18.11
C GLU A 193 -9.56 -3.25 -17.51
N GLN A 194 -8.54 -2.73 -16.84
CA GLN A 194 -8.56 -1.38 -16.28
C GLN A 194 -8.67 -0.30 -17.37
N MET A 195 -8.02 -0.50 -18.53
CA MET A 195 -8.15 0.42 -19.66
C MET A 195 -9.54 0.38 -20.29
N ARG A 196 -10.16 -0.80 -20.39
CA ARG A 196 -11.51 -0.97 -20.95
C ARG A 196 -12.59 -0.37 -20.06
N ASP A 197 -12.41 -0.46 -18.75
CA ASP A 197 -13.32 0.13 -17.77
C ASP A 197 -12.52 0.88 -16.70
N PRO A 198 -12.25 2.18 -16.88
CA PRO A 198 -11.54 2.98 -15.89
C PRO A 198 -12.29 3.12 -14.55
N SER A 199 -13.59 2.76 -14.52
CA SER A 199 -14.37 2.71 -13.27
C SER A 199 -14.17 1.39 -12.52
N ARG A 200 -13.66 0.34 -13.19
CA ARG A 200 -13.10 -0.81 -12.49
C ARG A 200 -11.84 -0.39 -11.76
N HIS A 201 -11.92 -0.50 -10.46
CA HIS A 201 -10.83 -0.22 -9.56
C HIS A 201 -9.64 -1.15 -9.85
N THR A 202 -8.43 -0.59 -9.87
CA THR A 202 -7.18 -1.37 -9.91
C THR A 202 -7.15 -2.41 -8.79
N GLY A 203 -6.31 -3.44 -8.86
CA GLY A 203 -6.25 -4.43 -7.77
C GLY A 203 -5.98 -3.80 -6.38
N LEU A 204 -5.19 -2.72 -6.30
CA LEU A 204 -5.06 -1.92 -5.08
C LEU A 204 -6.28 -1.05 -4.76
N GLN A 205 -6.91 -0.43 -5.77
CA GLN A 205 -8.11 0.37 -5.54
C GLN A 205 -9.30 -0.50 -5.16
N PHE A 206 -9.40 -1.76 -5.60
CA PHE A 206 -10.41 -2.70 -5.15
C PHE A 206 -10.22 -2.98 -3.66
N LEU A 207 -8.98 -3.28 -3.25
CA LEU A 207 -8.62 -3.46 -1.84
C LEU A 207 -8.73 -2.16 -1.02
N HIS A 208 -8.61 -0.99 -1.65
CA HIS A 208 -8.79 0.31 -1.01
C HIS A 208 -10.27 0.71 -0.93
N GLN A 209 -11.08 0.38 -1.92
CA GLN A 209 -12.48 0.80 -2.04
C GLN A 209 -13.44 -0.14 -1.32
N GLU A 210 -13.11 -1.44 -1.22
CA GLU A 210 -13.67 -2.29 -0.16
C GLU A 210 -13.44 -1.67 1.23
N ASN A 211 -12.47 -0.76 1.36
CA ASN A 211 -12.15 -0.09 2.62
C ASN A 211 -12.56 1.40 2.73
N MET A 212 -12.76 2.22 1.67
CA MET A 212 -13.15 3.67 1.71
C MET A 212 -13.60 4.34 0.37
N THR A 213 -14.29 5.50 0.45
CA THR A 213 -15.06 6.21 -0.60
C THR A 213 -14.40 7.44 -1.30
N ASN A 214 -13.09 7.44 -1.62
CA ASN A 214 -12.44 8.61 -2.26
C ASN A 214 -12.02 8.43 -3.75
N HIS A 215 -11.80 9.56 -4.44
CA HIS A 215 -11.74 9.70 -5.91
C HIS A 215 -10.42 9.20 -6.56
N PRO A 216 -10.43 8.52 -7.74
CA PRO A 216 -9.29 7.73 -8.25
C PRO A 216 -8.11 8.49 -8.90
N SER A 217 -8.24 9.76 -9.30
CA SER A 217 -7.28 10.41 -10.21
C SER A 217 -6.02 11.00 -9.54
N ASP A 218 -6.07 11.32 -8.25
CA ASP A 218 -4.92 11.84 -7.49
C ASP A 218 -4.01 10.73 -6.94
N PHE A 219 -4.48 9.49 -7.04
CA PHE A 219 -3.86 8.27 -6.54
C PHE A 219 -2.44 8.04 -7.12
N TRP A 220 -2.31 8.06 -8.45
CA TRP A 220 -1.06 7.72 -9.13
C TRP A 220 0.04 8.77 -8.95
N LYS A 221 -0.33 10.04 -8.82
CA LYS A 221 0.61 11.14 -8.55
C LYS A 221 1.26 11.05 -7.16
N SER A 222 0.68 10.26 -6.25
CA SER A 222 1.23 10.07 -4.89
C SER A 222 2.23 8.91 -4.78
N LEU A 223 2.21 7.98 -5.73
CA LEU A 223 3.02 6.74 -5.70
C LEU A 223 4.40 6.92 -6.33
N ALA A 224 4.56 7.87 -7.24
CA ALA A 224 5.77 8.04 -8.04
C ALA A 224 6.47 9.37 -7.75
N ARG A 225 6.99 9.54 -6.54
CA ARG A 225 7.97 10.60 -6.29
C ARG A 225 9.37 10.02 -6.41
N PRO A 226 10.24 10.56 -7.29
CA PRO A 226 11.66 10.26 -7.25
C PRO A 226 12.17 10.53 -5.83
N LEU A 227 13.02 9.63 -5.32
CA LEU A 227 13.77 9.90 -4.11
C LEU A 227 14.90 10.88 -4.48
N ASP A 228 14.90 12.06 -3.87
CA ASP A 228 16.06 12.96 -3.82
C ASP A 228 17.18 12.33 -2.95
#